data_AF-A0A9D8Q6C9-F1
#
_entry.id   AF-A0A9D8Q6C9-F1
#
_cell.length_a   1.000
_cell.length_b   1.000
_cell.length_c   1.000
_cell.angle_alpha   90.00
_cell.angle_beta   90.00
_cell.angle_gamma   90.00
#
_symmetry.space_group_name_H-M   'P 1'
#
loop_
_entity.id
_entity.type
_entity.pdbx_description
1 polymer ?
#
loop_
_entity_poly.entity_id
_entity_poly.type
_entity_poly.pdbx_seq_one_letter_code
_entity_poly.pdbx_strand_id
1 'polypeptide(L)'
;MADVAIHLYDMSDVGFAKLYKQNPPSPDRLPTGAVGAYATSTAAQIVGAIRKVADGDRIKVMRIVAHGNSGTFYFPHLRDYDSCSQTYGDIPKGKLWAPLARLELHGCGLASETSVLRPGADPASVSLADIIPGTFTGDADGYGLWLLRRIASLFNVPTTAAVNAQAVGMSGWGYEGRTVTVQPNGKFLLQDENTRTWDFAAQERSAEAYKNRIIQGYVYRGQYDAAVRQFRDLIRVFPNTKTAAWAQNNLTVAAMKKIDDAAMRPD
;
A
#
# COMPACT_ATOMS: atom_id res chain seq x y z
N MET A 1 -5.38 1.49 -26.33
CA MET A 1 -4.49 1.00 -25.26
C MET A 1 -4.80 1.82 -24.03
N ALA A 2 -5.60 1.24 -23.14
CA ALA A 2 -5.94 1.83 -21.85
C ALA A 2 -4.86 1.49 -20.81
N ASP A 3 -5.06 2.02 -19.60
CA ASP A 3 -4.27 1.67 -18.43
C ASP A 3 -5.08 0.71 -17.56
N VAL A 4 -4.43 -0.34 -17.07
CA VAL A 4 -5.03 -1.35 -16.20
C VAL A 4 -4.24 -1.51 -14.92
N ALA A 5 -4.90 -2.08 -13.91
CA ALA A 5 -4.26 -2.59 -12.71
C ALA A 5 -4.29 -4.12 -12.68
N ILE A 6 -3.31 -4.72 -12.04
CA ILE A 6 -3.25 -6.18 -11.85
C ILE A 6 -2.93 -6.51 -10.39
N HIS A 7 -3.76 -7.35 -9.79
CA HIS A 7 -3.50 -7.94 -8.48
C HIS A 7 -2.94 -9.36 -8.64
N LEU A 8 -1.80 -9.63 -8.03
CA LEU A 8 -1.17 -10.96 -7.98
C LEU A 8 -1.31 -11.52 -6.57
N TYR A 9 -1.68 -12.79 -6.48
CA TYR A 9 -1.92 -13.48 -5.21
C TYR A 9 -1.09 -14.76 -5.16
N ASP A 10 -0.43 -14.97 -4.02
CA ASP A 10 0.07 -16.30 -3.68
C ASP A 10 -1.11 -17.21 -3.32
N MET A 11 -1.46 -18.11 -4.24
CA MET A 11 -2.57 -19.04 -4.11
C MET A 11 -2.24 -20.25 -3.23
N SER A 12 -0.99 -20.38 -2.79
CA SER A 12 -0.60 -21.37 -1.79
C SER A 12 -1.11 -21.01 -0.39
N ASP A 13 -1.45 -19.74 -0.14
CA ASP A 13 -2.10 -19.28 1.09
C ASP A 13 -3.63 -19.23 0.94
N VAL A 14 -4.34 -19.82 1.91
CA VAL A 14 -5.81 -19.90 1.89
C VAL A 14 -6.49 -18.53 2.07
N GLY A 15 -5.88 -17.61 2.80
CA GLY A 15 -6.35 -16.25 3.01
C GLY A 15 -6.24 -15.43 1.73
N PHE A 16 -5.10 -15.48 1.05
CA PHE A 16 -4.92 -14.79 -0.23
C PHE A 16 -5.76 -15.42 -1.35
N ALA A 17 -5.92 -16.75 -1.37
CA ALA A 17 -6.85 -17.41 -2.28
C ALA A 17 -8.31 -17.00 -2.06
N LYS A 18 -8.71 -16.70 -0.81
CA LYS A 18 -10.03 -16.14 -0.50
C LYS A 18 -10.14 -14.69 -1.00
N LEU A 19 -9.12 -13.86 -0.79
CA LEU A 19 -9.09 -12.48 -1.30
C LEU A 19 -9.18 -12.43 -2.83
N TYR A 20 -8.47 -13.32 -3.53
CA TYR A 20 -8.56 -13.46 -5.00
C TYR A 20 -10.01 -13.61 -5.47
N LYS A 21 -10.82 -14.44 -4.78
CA LYS A 21 -12.22 -14.69 -5.12
C LYS A 21 -13.15 -13.51 -4.80
N GLN A 22 -12.76 -12.64 -3.88
CA GLN A 22 -13.56 -11.49 -3.44
C GLN A 22 -13.48 -10.29 -4.38
N ASN A 23 -12.57 -10.31 -5.38
CA ASN A 23 -12.36 -9.22 -6.33
C ASN A 23 -12.17 -7.85 -5.64
N PRO A 24 -11.04 -7.65 -4.96
CA PRO A 24 -10.86 -6.49 -4.09
C PRO A 24 -10.78 -5.17 -4.86
N PRO A 25 -10.93 -4.04 -4.15
CA PRO A 25 -11.06 -2.72 -4.75
C PRO A 25 -9.95 -2.38 -5.73
N SER A 26 -10.36 -1.83 -6.87
CA SER A 26 -9.46 -1.33 -7.91
C SER A 26 -8.63 -0.15 -7.40
N PRO A 27 -7.29 -0.16 -7.58
CA PRO A 27 -6.47 1.03 -7.39
C PRO A 27 -6.75 2.06 -8.48
N ASP A 28 -6.73 3.33 -8.11
CA ASP A 28 -6.87 4.49 -9.01
C ASP A 28 -8.13 4.45 -9.91
N ARG A 29 -9.14 3.64 -9.53
CA ARG A 29 -10.36 3.38 -10.32
C ARG A 29 -10.08 2.77 -11.70
N LEU A 30 -8.96 2.05 -11.85
CA LEU A 30 -8.56 1.38 -13.09
C LEU A 30 -9.34 0.08 -13.31
N PRO A 31 -9.61 -0.34 -14.55
CA PRO A 31 -9.95 -1.72 -14.84
C PRO A 31 -8.89 -2.63 -14.22
N THR A 32 -9.31 -3.59 -13.39
CA THR A 32 -8.39 -4.40 -12.57
C THR A 32 -8.61 -5.87 -12.86
N GLY A 33 -7.54 -6.56 -13.24
CA GLY A 33 -7.52 -8.02 -13.35
C GLY A 33 -6.77 -8.68 -12.20
N ALA A 34 -6.92 -9.99 -12.07
CA ALA A 34 -6.29 -10.78 -11.02
C ALA A 34 -5.51 -11.97 -11.61
N VAL A 35 -4.35 -12.27 -11.01
CA VAL A 35 -3.51 -13.41 -11.35
C VAL A 35 -3.23 -14.19 -10.06
N GLY A 36 -3.58 -15.48 -10.06
CA GLY A 36 -3.17 -16.40 -9.01
C GLY A 36 -1.87 -17.10 -9.40
N ALA A 37 -0.89 -17.14 -8.50
CA ALA A 37 0.35 -17.89 -8.65
C ALA A 37 0.45 -18.94 -7.54
N TYR A 38 0.80 -20.17 -7.88
CA TYR A 38 1.08 -21.22 -6.90
C TYR A 38 2.59 -21.38 -6.71
N ALA A 39 3.03 -21.92 -5.57
CA ALA A 39 4.44 -22.27 -5.36
C ALA A 39 5.04 -23.15 -6.48
N THR A 40 4.22 -23.98 -7.13
CA THR A 40 4.61 -24.84 -8.26
C THR A 40 4.61 -24.13 -9.61
N SER A 41 4.09 -22.91 -9.71
CA SER A 41 4.08 -22.14 -10.95
C SER A 41 5.49 -21.71 -11.31
N THR A 42 5.87 -21.85 -12.58
CA THR A 42 7.12 -21.29 -13.11
C THR A 42 6.97 -19.78 -13.29
N ALA A 43 8.09 -19.03 -13.22
CA ALA A 43 8.08 -17.60 -13.46
C ALA A 43 7.50 -17.24 -14.85
N ALA A 44 7.78 -18.05 -15.87
CA ALA A 44 7.25 -17.87 -17.23
C ALA A 44 5.71 -18.01 -17.29
N GLN A 45 5.13 -18.97 -16.55
CA GLN A 45 3.67 -19.12 -16.46
C GLN A 45 3.03 -17.89 -15.81
N ILE A 46 3.64 -17.37 -14.72
CA ILE A 46 3.14 -16.19 -14.01
C ILE A 46 3.20 -14.95 -14.92
N VAL A 47 4.35 -14.72 -15.58
CA VAL A 47 4.52 -13.63 -16.55
C VAL A 47 3.54 -13.75 -17.72
N GLY A 48 3.31 -14.96 -18.23
CA GLY A 48 2.32 -15.22 -19.27
C GLY A 48 0.89 -14.87 -18.83
N ALA A 49 0.50 -15.22 -17.59
CA ALA A 49 -0.80 -14.88 -17.04
C ALA A 49 -0.97 -13.36 -16.86
N ILE A 50 0.05 -12.65 -16.38
CA ILE A 50 0.07 -11.18 -16.26
C ILE A 50 -0.17 -10.55 -17.63
N ARG A 51 0.56 -11.00 -18.66
CA ARG A 51 0.41 -10.49 -20.03
C ARG A 51 -0.98 -10.76 -20.59
N LYS A 52 -1.56 -11.94 -20.30
CA LYS A 52 -2.91 -12.29 -20.72
C LYS A 52 -3.96 -11.40 -20.06
N VAL A 53 -3.81 -11.10 -18.77
CA VAL A 53 -4.71 -10.19 -18.04
C VAL A 53 -4.59 -8.75 -18.53
N ALA A 54 -3.39 -8.31 -18.88
CA ALA A 54 -3.19 -6.99 -19.48
C ALA A 54 -3.84 -6.87 -20.87
N ASP A 55 -3.97 -7.97 -21.62
CA ASP A 55 -4.64 -8.04 -22.93
C ASP A 55 -4.26 -6.92 -23.92
N GLY A 56 -2.98 -6.53 -23.91
CA GLY A 56 -2.46 -5.46 -24.77
C GLY A 56 -2.61 -4.04 -24.24
N ASP A 57 -3.23 -3.83 -23.08
CA ASP A 57 -3.22 -2.58 -22.31
C ASP A 57 -1.93 -2.39 -21.50
N ARG A 58 -1.71 -1.16 -21.02
CA ARG A 58 -0.53 -0.81 -20.22
C ARG A 58 -0.80 -1.05 -18.74
N ILE A 59 0.16 -1.66 -18.05
CA ILE A 59 0.05 -1.85 -16.61
C ILE A 59 0.43 -0.55 -15.92
N LYS A 60 -0.50 0.06 -15.18
CA LYS A 60 -0.28 1.28 -14.40
C LYS A 60 -0.01 0.98 -12.93
N VAL A 61 -0.70 -0.01 -12.37
CA VAL A 61 -0.49 -0.46 -10.99
C VAL A 61 -0.44 -1.96 -10.97
N MET A 62 0.61 -2.51 -10.36
CA MET A 62 0.63 -3.92 -10.02
C MET A 62 0.75 -4.05 -8.51
N ARG A 63 -0.16 -4.81 -7.90
CA ARG A 63 -0.08 -5.15 -6.47
C ARG A 63 0.17 -6.63 -6.33
N ILE A 64 1.14 -7.01 -5.51
CA ILE A 64 1.47 -8.42 -5.25
C ILE A 64 1.27 -8.67 -3.76
N VAL A 65 0.45 -9.65 -3.40
CA VAL A 65 0.27 -10.06 -2.00
C VAL A 65 0.87 -11.44 -1.75
N ALA A 66 1.70 -11.52 -0.71
CA ALA A 66 2.20 -12.74 -0.11
C ALA A 66 2.65 -12.46 1.33
N HIS A 67 3.05 -13.50 2.07
CA HIS A 67 3.74 -13.29 3.33
C HIS A 67 5.07 -12.60 3.12
N GLY A 68 5.60 -11.99 4.18
CA GLY A 68 6.89 -11.30 4.12
C GLY A 68 7.56 -11.22 5.48
N ASN A 69 8.87 -11.03 5.45
CA ASN A 69 9.65 -10.59 6.61
C ASN A 69 11.01 -10.06 6.15
N SER A 70 11.32 -8.78 6.42
CA SER A 70 12.68 -8.20 6.37
C SER A 70 13.54 -8.65 5.17
N GLY A 71 13.16 -8.22 3.97
CA GLY A 71 13.86 -8.62 2.75
C GLY A 71 13.55 -10.03 2.23
N THR A 72 12.62 -10.74 2.86
CA THR A 72 12.03 -11.98 2.32
C THR A 72 10.57 -11.75 1.95
N PHE A 73 10.18 -12.06 0.71
CA PHE A 73 8.81 -11.97 0.21
C PHE A 73 8.35 -13.32 -0.33
N TYR A 74 7.46 -14.03 0.37
CA TYR A 74 7.11 -15.42 0.07
C TYR A 74 6.20 -15.60 -1.14
N PHE A 75 6.40 -14.80 -2.19
CA PHE A 75 5.76 -14.95 -3.48
C PHE A 75 6.64 -15.81 -4.42
N PRO A 76 6.06 -16.71 -5.24
CA PRO A 76 6.82 -17.56 -6.15
C PRO A 76 7.83 -16.75 -6.99
N HIS A 77 9.11 -17.16 -6.97
CA HIS A 77 10.20 -16.55 -7.74
C HIS A 77 10.52 -15.08 -7.42
N LEU A 78 10.07 -14.55 -6.27
CA LEU A 78 10.39 -13.21 -5.77
C LEU A 78 10.87 -13.22 -4.30
N ARG A 79 11.39 -14.35 -3.82
CA ARG A 79 11.64 -14.59 -2.39
C ARG A 79 12.66 -13.67 -1.76
N ASP A 80 13.86 -13.62 -2.29
CA ASP A 80 14.95 -12.81 -1.76
C ASP A 80 15.80 -12.28 -2.93
N TYR A 81 16.85 -11.52 -2.61
CA TYR A 81 17.71 -10.90 -3.60
C TYR A 81 18.24 -11.91 -4.63
N ASP A 82 18.69 -13.08 -4.18
CA ASP A 82 19.35 -14.09 -5.00
C ASP A 82 18.35 -14.97 -5.76
N SER A 83 17.18 -15.23 -5.18
CA SER A 83 16.20 -16.13 -5.78
C SER A 83 15.25 -15.45 -6.78
N CYS A 84 15.26 -14.11 -6.87
CA CYS A 84 14.35 -13.39 -7.76
C CYS A 84 14.63 -13.73 -9.24
N SER A 85 13.62 -14.31 -9.92
CA SER A 85 13.77 -14.75 -11.31
C SER A 85 13.86 -13.58 -12.28
N GLN A 86 14.86 -13.64 -13.16
CA GLN A 86 15.06 -12.68 -14.26
C GLN A 86 13.86 -12.63 -15.23
N THR A 87 13.04 -13.68 -15.26
CA THR A 87 11.85 -13.79 -16.13
C THR A 87 10.85 -12.66 -15.88
N TYR A 88 10.76 -12.11 -14.67
CA TYR A 88 9.90 -10.95 -14.40
C TYR A 88 10.32 -9.70 -15.19
N GLY A 89 11.60 -9.59 -15.56
CA GLY A 89 12.10 -8.57 -16.48
C GLY A 89 11.63 -8.72 -17.92
N ASP A 90 10.87 -9.77 -18.23
CA ASP A 90 10.16 -9.87 -19.50
C ASP A 90 8.85 -9.04 -19.50
N ILE A 91 8.36 -8.56 -18.35
CA ILE A 91 7.18 -7.67 -18.24
C ILE A 91 7.51 -6.20 -18.62
N PRO A 92 8.39 -5.95 -19.60
CA PRO A 92 8.03 -4.90 -20.55
C PRO A 92 8.28 -5.26 -22.02
N LYS A 93 8.87 -6.42 -22.34
CA LYS A 93 9.32 -6.76 -23.71
C LYS A 93 8.20 -6.76 -24.76
N GLY A 94 6.92 -6.75 -24.34
CA GLY A 94 5.76 -6.85 -25.24
C GLY A 94 4.83 -5.63 -25.34
N LYS A 95 4.82 -4.71 -24.37
CA LYS A 95 4.06 -3.42 -24.30
C LYS A 95 4.12 -2.87 -22.87
N LEU A 96 4.31 -1.56 -22.78
CA LEU A 96 4.93 -0.84 -21.66
C LEU A 96 4.07 -0.79 -20.39
N TRP A 97 4.76 -0.74 -19.26
CA TRP A 97 4.29 -0.03 -18.09
C TRP A 97 3.79 1.37 -18.48
N ALA A 98 2.62 1.76 -17.96
CA ALA A 98 2.11 3.11 -18.19
C ALA A 98 3.07 4.16 -17.61
N PRO A 99 3.07 5.41 -18.13
CA PRO A 99 3.82 6.50 -17.48
C PRO A 99 3.48 6.60 -16.00
N LEU A 100 4.48 6.74 -15.13
CA LEU A 100 4.30 6.74 -13.66
C LEU A 100 3.64 5.45 -13.13
N ALA A 101 3.91 4.30 -13.76
CA ALA A 101 3.52 3.02 -13.21
C ALA A 101 4.21 2.77 -11.87
N ARG A 102 3.60 1.91 -11.05
CA ARG A 102 4.17 1.49 -9.77
C ARG A 102 3.89 0.03 -9.47
N LEU A 103 4.79 -0.57 -8.72
CA LEU A 103 4.66 -1.89 -8.13
C LEU A 103 4.49 -1.73 -6.62
N GLU A 104 3.47 -2.38 -6.07
CA GLU A 104 3.16 -2.36 -4.65
C GLU A 104 3.29 -3.78 -4.11
N LEU A 105 4.32 -4.04 -3.30
CA LEU A 105 4.49 -5.31 -2.62
C LEU A 105 3.78 -5.25 -1.27
N HIS A 106 2.83 -6.15 -1.09
CA HIS A 106 2.01 -6.27 0.10
C HIS A 106 2.36 -7.56 0.81
N GLY A 107 3.45 -7.49 1.59
CA GLY A 107 3.84 -8.51 2.54
C GLY A 107 4.36 -7.86 3.81
N CYS A 108 4.36 -8.61 4.90
CA CYS A 108 4.73 -8.06 6.20
C CYS A 108 6.20 -7.62 6.22
N GLY A 109 6.47 -6.35 6.58
CA GLY A 109 7.81 -5.87 6.91
C GLY A 109 8.87 -6.03 5.81
N LEU A 110 8.48 -6.06 4.53
CA LEU A 110 9.41 -6.32 3.43
C LEU A 110 10.54 -5.29 3.35
N ALA A 111 10.23 -4.02 3.61
CA ALA A 111 11.22 -2.96 3.62
C ALA A 111 12.02 -2.90 4.93
N SER A 112 11.64 -3.70 5.95
CA SER A 112 12.26 -3.65 7.27
C SER A 112 13.69 -4.18 7.25
N GLU A 113 14.53 -3.59 8.10
CA GLU A 113 15.86 -4.09 8.48
C GLU A 113 15.77 -5.10 9.64
N THR A 114 14.66 -5.09 10.38
CA THR A 114 14.43 -5.97 11.55
C THR A 114 13.20 -6.84 11.37
N SER A 115 13.26 -8.09 11.85
CA SER A 115 12.12 -9.00 11.85
C SER A 115 10.87 -8.33 12.39
N VAL A 116 9.77 -8.42 11.64
CA VAL A 116 8.44 -7.99 12.10
C VAL A 116 7.68 -9.12 12.79
N LEU A 117 8.34 -10.27 12.95
CA LEU A 117 7.82 -11.43 13.67
C LEU A 117 8.57 -11.60 14.97
N ARG A 118 7.83 -11.92 16.05
CA ARG A 118 8.41 -12.34 17.32
C ARG A 118 9.32 -13.56 17.12
N PRO A 119 10.39 -13.70 17.92
CA PRO A 119 11.23 -14.89 17.89
C PRO A 119 10.38 -16.17 18.05
N GLY A 120 10.56 -17.13 17.13
CA GLY A 120 9.85 -18.41 17.14
C GLY A 120 8.50 -18.43 16.40
N ALA A 121 8.01 -17.30 15.89
CA ALA A 121 6.81 -17.27 15.06
C ALA A 121 7.09 -17.83 13.65
N ASP A 122 6.16 -18.63 13.12
CA ASP A 122 6.21 -19.15 11.76
C ASP A 122 5.62 -18.13 10.77
N PRO A 123 6.38 -17.63 9.79
CA PRO A 123 5.88 -16.73 8.75
C PRO A 123 4.70 -17.30 7.95
N ALA A 124 4.56 -18.63 7.86
CA ALA A 124 3.48 -19.28 7.11
C ALA A 124 2.16 -19.37 7.88
N SER A 125 2.16 -19.14 9.21
CA SER A 125 0.97 -19.22 10.07
C SER A 125 0.86 -18.05 11.05
N VAL A 126 1.38 -16.89 10.68
CA VAL A 126 1.47 -15.70 11.54
C VAL A 126 0.10 -15.18 11.96
N SER A 127 -0.09 -14.90 13.25
CA SER A 127 -1.23 -14.15 13.78
C SER A 127 -0.85 -12.69 14.08
N LEU A 128 -1.85 -11.81 14.24
CA LEU A 128 -1.59 -10.40 14.61
C LEU A 128 -0.83 -10.27 15.94
N ALA A 129 -0.92 -11.23 16.86
CA ALA A 129 -0.21 -11.21 18.15
C ALA A 129 1.29 -11.48 18.01
N ASP A 130 1.68 -12.15 16.93
CA ASP A 130 3.07 -12.51 16.62
C ASP A 130 3.83 -11.36 15.95
N ILE A 131 3.13 -10.27 15.63
CA ILE A 131 3.67 -9.14 14.88
C ILE A 131 4.26 -8.10 15.83
N ILE A 132 5.46 -7.63 15.50
CA ILE A 132 6.12 -6.48 16.12
C ILE A 132 6.46 -5.42 15.06
N PRO A 133 6.55 -4.14 15.44
CA PRO A 133 6.95 -3.09 14.52
C PRO A 133 8.33 -3.35 13.91
N GLY A 134 8.46 -3.06 12.61
CA GLY A 134 9.74 -3.11 11.91
C GLY A 134 10.51 -1.79 12.03
N THR A 135 11.78 -1.84 11.66
CA THR A 135 12.68 -0.69 11.66
C THR A 135 13.27 -0.48 10.27
N PHE A 136 13.45 0.78 9.89
CA PHE A 136 14.17 1.15 8.69
C PHE A 136 15.00 2.40 8.99
N THR A 137 16.30 2.30 8.87
CA THR A 137 17.27 3.38 9.07
C THR A 137 17.83 3.89 7.74
N GLY A 138 17.62 3.15 6.65
CA GLY A 138 18.16 3.49 5.33
C GLY A 138 19.52 2.84 5.08
N ASP A 139 19.82 1.75 5.80
CA ASP A 139 21.05 0.99 5.61
C ASP A 139 21.11 0.47 4.17
N ALA A 140 22.22 0.81 3.49
CA ALA A 140 22.45 0.38 2.12
C ALA A 140 22.57 -1.14 2.00
N ASP A 141 22.98 -1.81 3.09
CA ASP A 141 23.18 -3.25 3.20
C ASP A 141 22.00 -3.96 3.89
N GLY A 142 20.94 -3.22 4.23
CA GLY A 142 19.74 -3.79 4.82
C GLY A 142 18.98 -4.72 3.87
N TYR A 143 18.61 -5.91 4.36
CA TYR A 143 17.91 -6.94 3.58
C TYR A 143 16.66 -6.41 2.86
N GLY A 144 15.86 -5.58 3.53
CA GLY A 144 14.67 -4.98 2.94
C GLY A 144 14.99 -4.11 1.72
N LEU A 145 16.06 -3.31 1.79
CA LEU A 145 16.47 -2.47 0.66
C LEU A 145 17.08 -3.29 -0.48
N TRP A 146 17.81 -4.36 -0.18
CA TRP A 146 18.34 -5.29 -1.19
C TRP A 146 17.22 -5.92 -2.02
N LEU A 147 16.22 -6.51 -1.37
CA LEU A 147 15.07 -7.10 -2.05
C LEU A 147 14.36 -6.06 -2.93
N LEU A 148 14.07 -4.88 -2.38
CA LEU A 148 13.34 -3.85 -3.12
C LEU A 148 14.13 -3.32 -4.32
N ARG A 149 15.44 -3.12 -4.20
CA ARG A 149 16.31 -2.77 -5.34
C ARG A 149 16.29 -3.84 -6.42
N ARG A 150 16.37 -5.11 -6.02
CA ARG A 150 16.31 -6.24 -6.95
C ARG A 150 15.00 -6.26 -7.73
N ILE A 151 13.87 -6.20 -7.03
CA ILE A 151 12.55 -6.23 -7.65
C ILE A 151 12.33 -4.98 -8.52
N ALA A 152 12.66 -3.77 -8.03
CA ALA A 152 12.52 -2.53 -8.81
C ALA A 152 13.35 -2.57 -10.11
N SER A 153 14.56 -3.13 -10.05
CA SER A 153 15.40 -3.33 -11.23
C SER A 153 14.83 -4.36 -12.19
N LEU A 154 14.31 -5.48 -11.68
CA LEU A 154 13.74 -6.55 -12.51
C LEU A 154 12.51 -6.06 -13.27
N PHE A 155 11.55 -5.46 -12.57
CA PHE A 155 10.32 -4.98 -13.20
C PHE A 155 10.54 -3.67 -13.98
N ASN A 156 11.65 -2.96 -13.70
CA ASN A 156 11.95 -1.61 -14.20
C ASN A 156 10.84 -0.61 -13.86
N VAL A 157 10.33 -0.68 -12.63
CA VAL A 157 9.24 0.15 -12.10
C VAL A 157 9.51 0.53 -10.64
N PRO A 158 9.15 1.75 -10.21
CA PRO A 158 9.17 2.11 -8.79
C PRO A 158 8.41 1.09 -7.95
N THR A 159 9.10 0.51 -6.96
CA THR A 159 8.56 -0.58 -6.13
C THR A 159 8.43 -0.12 -4.68
N THR A 160 7.23 -0.18 -4.14
CA THR A 160 6.91 0.20 -2.77
C THR A 160 6.69 -1.04 -1.90
N ALA A 161 7.17 -1.01 -0.66
CA ALA A 161 6.76 -1.94 0.37
C ALA A 161 6.77 -1.32 1.77
N ALA A 162 6.14 -2.01 2.72
CA ALA A 162 6.02 -1.53 4.09
C ALA A 162 7.23 -1.84 4.96
N VAL A 163 7.50 -0.93 5.91
CA VAL A 163 8.42 -1.18 7.02
C VAL A 163 7.76 -2.08 8.07
N ASN A 164 6.46 -1.92 8.29
CA ASN A 164 5.69 -2.73 9.24
C ASN A 164 4.93 -3.87 8.55
N ALA A 165 4.28 -4.71 9.35
CA ALA A 165 3.36 -5.72 8.82
C ALA A 165 2.20 -5.10 8.02
N GLN A 166 1.64 -5.89 7.10
CA GLN A 166 0.56 -5.46 6.20
C GLN A 166 -0.59 -6.46 6.22
N ALA A 167 -1.77 -6.03 6.66
CA ALA A 167 -2.97 -6.86 6.71
C ALA A 167 -3.89 -6.57 5.52
N VAL A 168 -3.50 -6.98 4.30
CA VAL A 168 -4.17 -6.63 3.03
C VAL A 168 -5.68 -6.82 3.04
N GLY A 169 -6.18 -7.90 3.64
CA GLY A 169 -7.62 -8.17 3.73
C GLY A 169 -8.40 -7.23 4.65
N MET A 170 -7.74 -6.65 5.67
CA MET A 170 -8.33 -5.68 6.59
C MET A 170 -8.12 -4.24 6.11
N SER A 171 -6.94 -3.92 5.56
CA SER A 171 -6.58 -2.57 5.12
C SER A 171 -7.01 -2.25 3.69
N GLY A 172 -7.55 -3.23 2.96
CA GLY A 172 -7.98 -3.08 1.57
C GLY A 172 -6.83 -2.70 0.63
N TRP A 173 -5.68 -3.37 0.77
CA TRP A 173 -4.42 -3.04 0.08
C TRP A 173 -3.82 -1.66 0.44
N GLY A 174 -4.27 -1.04 1.53
CA GLY A 174 -3.62 0.14 2.06
C GLY A 174 -2.35 -0.24 2.81
N TYR A 175 -1.28 0.55 2.66
CA TYR A 175 -0.12 0.39 3.54
C TYR A 175 -0.37 0.98 4.92
N GLU A 176 -0.15 0.18 5.96
CA GLU A 176 -0.10 0.66 7.34
C GLU A 176 1.27 1.28 7.68
N GLY A 177 1.27 2.54 8.12
CA GLY A 177 2.49 3.24 8.55
C GLY A 177 3.44 3.61 7.40
N ARG A 178 4.74 3.51 7.69
CA ARG A 178 5.83 3.93 6.79
C ARG A 178 6.07 2.91 5.68
N THR A 179 6.35 3.42 4.49
CA THR A 179 6.78 2.60 3.34
C THR A 179 8.10 3.08 2.78
N VAL A 180 8.82 2.19 2.14
CA VAL A 180 9.99 2.52 1.31
C VAL A 180 9.63 2.29 -0.14
N THR A 181 9.85 3.30 -0.98
CA THR A 181 9.73 3.19 -2.44
C THR A 181 11.12 3.22 -3.05
N VAL A 182 11.48 2.20 -3.82
CA VAL A 182 12.75 2.10 -4.55
C VAL A 182 12.54 2.30 -6.03
N GLN A 183 13.29 3.21 -6.62
CA GLN A 183 13.33 3.47 -8.06
C GLN A 183 14.17 2.42 -8.79
N PRO A 184 13.99 2.19 -10.10
CA PRO A 184 14.78 1.20 -10.86
C PRO A 184 16.30 1.44 -10.81
N ASN A 185 16.73 2.68 -10.61
CA ASN A 185 18.14 3.05 -10.44
C ASN A 185 18.68 2.84 -9.01
N GLY A 186 17.88 2.25 -8.11
CA GLY A 186 18.25 1.93 -6.74
C GLY A 186 18.12 3.07 -5.72
N LYS A 187 17.78 4.29 -6.13
CA LYS A 187 17.44 5.39 -5.21
C LYS A 187 16.15 5.06 -4.48
N PHE A 188 16.05 5.41 -3.20
CA PHE A 188 14.87 5.14 -2.41
C PHE A 188 14.32 6.40 -1.74
N LEU A 189 13.04 6.31 -1.37
CA LEU A 189 12.32 7.31 -0.60
C LEU A 189 11.59 6.62 0.54
N LEU A 190 11.80 7.07 1.77
CA LEU A 190 10.97 6.73 2.93
C LEU A 190 9.78 7.69 2.98
N GLN A 191 8.56 7.15 3.10
CA GLN A 191 7.34 7.94 3.13
C GLN A 191 6.46 7.55 4.33
N ASP A 192 6.06 8.55 5.10
CA ASP A 192 4.96 8.43 6.06
C ASP A 192 3.61 8.40 5.33
N GLU A 193 2.59 7.82 5.97
CA GLU A 193 1.24 7.64 5.39
C GLU A 193 0.66 8.92 4.78
N ASN A 194 0.81 10.06 5.46
CA ASN A 194 0.33 11.36 5.01
C ASN A 194 1.10 11.95 3.83
N THR A 195 2.34 11.51 3.58
CA THR A 195 3.19 12.01 2.47
C THR A 195 3.06 11.16 1.19
N ARG A 196 2.32 10.05 1.24
CA ARG A 196 2.09 9.16 0.10
C ARG A 196 0.95 9.68 -0.77
N THR A 197 1.25 10.68 -1.59
CA THR A 197 0.25 11.37 -2.44
C THR A 197 -0.40 10.48 -3.50
N TRP A 198 0.24 9.36 -3.85
CA TRP A 198 -0.28 8.38 -4.81
C TRP A 198 -1.21 7.34 -4.16
N ASP A 199 -1.21 7.20 -2.83
CA ASP A 199 -2.09 6.29 -2.10
C ASP A 199 -3.32 7.06 -1.59
N PHE A 200 -4.35 7.17 -2.44
CA PHE A 200 -5.58 7.89 -2.10
C PHE A 200 -6.26 7.35 -0.83
N ALA A 201 -6.14 6.05 -0.53
CA ALA A 201 -6.71 5.47 0.68
C ALA A 201 -5.94 5.90 1.93
N ALA A 202 -4.61 5.94 1.87
CA ALA A 202 -3.78 6.52 2.93
C ALA A 202 -4.04 8.01 3.15
N GLN A 203 -4.21 8.78 2.07
CA GLN A 203 -4.58 10.20 2.14
C GLN A 203 -5.92 10.37 2.84
N GLU A 204 -6.92 9.56 2.49
CA GLU A 204 -8.25 9.58 3.14
C GLU A 204 -8.16 9.25 4.63
N ARG A 205 -7.45 8.18 5.02
CA ARG A 205 -7.28 7.81 6.43
C ARG A 205 -6.53 8.90 7.22
N SER A 206 -5.51 9.50 6.62
CA SER A 206 -4.75 10.60 7.22
C SER A 206 -5.62 11.85 7.40
N ALA A 207 -6.44 12.17 6.41
CA ALA A 207 -7.39 13.28 6.48
C ALA A 207 -8.44 13.02 7.57
N GLU A 208 -8.97 11.81 7.66
CA GLU A 208 -9.95 11.41 8.67
C GLU A 208 -9.37 11.48 10.09
N ALA A 209 -8.14 11.00 10.28
CA ALA A 209 -7.42 11.14 11.54
C ALA A 209 -7.17 12.61 11.90
N TYR A 210 -6.82 13.46 10.92
CA TYR A 210 -6.67 14.90 11.15
C TYR A 210 -8.02 15.54 11.54
N LYS A 211 -9.11 15.24 10.82
CA LYS A 211 -10.46 15.70 11.18
C LYS A 211 -10.80 15.36 12.63
N ASN A 212 -10.58 14.11 13.03
CA ASN A 212 -10.91 13.65 14.37
C ASN A 212 -10.11 14.41 15.45
N ARG A 213 -8.82 14.70 15.20
CA ARG A 213 -8.02 15.56 16.09
C ARG A 213 -8.55 16.99 16.16
N ILE A 214 -9.01 17.56 15.05
CA ILE A 214 -9.59 18.91 15.03
C ILE A 214 -10.87 18.95 15.86
N ILE A 215 -11.74 17.96 15.67
CA ILE A 215 -13.01 17.86 16.41
C ILE A 215 -12.74 17.74 17.91
N GLN A 216 -11.91 16.77 18.32
CA GLN A 216 -11.62 16.53 19.73
C GLN A 216 -10.81 17.67 20.39
N GLY A 217 -9.88 18.27 19.64
CA GLY A 217 -8.95 19.27 20.17
C GLY A 217 -9.52 20.69 20.20
N TYR A 218 -10.42 21.03 19.28
CA TYR A 218 -10.93 22.40 19.12
C TYR A 218 -12.45 22.47 19.20
N VAL A 219 -13.18 21.64 18.44
CA VAL A 219 -14.66 21.74 18.36
C VAL A 219 -15.28 21.46 19.71
N TYR A 220 -14.97 20.31 20.33
CA TYR A 220 -15.49 19.94 21.66
C TYR A 220 -15.01 20.83 22.81
N ARG A 221 -14.10 21.75 22.53
CA ARG A 221 -13.63 22.78 23.49
C ARG A 221 -14.28 24.14 23.22
N GLY A 222 -15.26 24.22 22.32
CA GLY A 222 -15.90 25.46 21.89
C GLY A 222 -14.99 26.40 21.10
N GLN A 223 -13.80 25.97 20.68
CA GLN A 223 -12.79 26.79 19.99
C GLN A 223 -13.06 26.83 18.47
N TYR A 224 -14.26 27.27 18.09
CA TYR A 224 -14.75 27.11 16.72
C TYR A 224 -13.93 27.86 15.66
N ASP A 225 -13.47 29.08 15.94
CA ASP A 225 -12.64 29.83 14.99
C ASP A 225 -11.29 29.15 14.75
N ALA A 226 -10.72 28.54 15.80
CA ALA A 226 -9.50 27.74 15.66
C ALA A 226 -9.76 26.45 14.89
N ALA A 227 -10.89 25.78 15.13
CA ALA A 227 -11.31 24.62 14.36
C ALA A 227 -11.46 24.94 12.85
N VAL A 228 -12.09 26.08 12.50
CA VAL A 228 -12.21 26.52 11.10
C VAL A 228 -10.83 26.73 10.46
N ARG A 229 -9.87 27.32 11.18
CA ARG A 229 -8.49 27.44 10.67
C ARG A 229 -7.84 26.08 10.42
N GLN A 230 -7.98 25.15 11.36
CA GLN A 230 -7.42 23.80 11.18
C GLN A 230 -8.10 23.02 10.06
N PHE A 231 -9.41 23.20 9.85
CA PHE A 231 -10.10 22.60 8.71
C PHE A 231 -9.63 23.16 7.36
N ARG A 232 -9.28 24.45 7.28
CA ARG A 232 -8.62 25.01 6.08
C ARG A 232 -7.27 24.33 5.81
N ASP A 233 -6.49 24.09 6.87
CA ASP A 233 -5.23 23.36 6.73
C ASP A 233 -5.44 21.90 6.30
N LEU A 234 -6.43 21.21 6.85
CA LEU A 234 -6.81 19.86 6.40
C LEU A 234 -7.12 19.83 4.90
N ILE A 235 -7.93 20.76 4.41
CA ILE A 235 -8.30 20.86 3.00
C ILE A 235 -7.06 21.15 2.14
N ARG A 236 -6.17 22.01 2.60
CA ARG A 236 -4.91 22.34 1.90
C ARG A 236 -3.97 21.13 1.80
N VAL A 237 -3.86 20.34 2.87
CA VAL A 237 -2.93 19.20 2.95
C VAL A 237 -3.50 17.97 2.21
N PHE A 238 -4.82 17.76 2.25
CA PHE A 238 -5.49 16.59 1.69
C PHE A 238 -6.58 16.93 0.66
N PRO A 239 -6.27 17.73 -0.39
CA PRO A 239 -7.30 18.37 -1.23
C PRO A 239 -8.18 17.40 -2.01
N ASN A 240 -7.72 16.18 -2.26
CA ASN A 240 -8.42 15.19 -3.10
C ASN A 240 -9.15 14.11 -2.28
N THR A 241 -9.40 14.34 -0.98
CA THR A 241 -10.06 13.38 -0.08
C THR A 241 -11.55 13.69 0.09
N LYS A 242 -12.35 12.66 0.37
CA LYS A 242 -13.77 12.85 0.74
C LYS A 242 -13.86 13.60 2.07
N THR A 243 -12.95 13.34 3.02
CA THR A 243 -12.85 14.12 4.26
C THR A 243 -12.61 15.61 4.00
N ALA A 244 -11.76 15.99 3.04
CA ALA A 244 -11.59 17.40 2.68
C ALA A 244 -12.84 18.01 2.05
N ALA A 245 -13.54 17.27 1.17
CA ALA A 245 -14.81 17.72 0.61
C ALA A 245 -15.88 17.90 1.70
N TRP A 246 -15.94 16.98 2.67
CA TRP A 246 -16.79 17.11 3.85
C TRP A 246 -16.40 18.35 4.70
N ALA A 247 -15.11 18.57 4.92
CA ALA A 247 -14.61 19.72 5.69
C ALA A 247 -14.96 21.05 5.00
N GLN A 248 -14.87 21.11 3.67
CA GLN A 248 -15.26 22.27 2.87
C GLN A 248 -16.74 22.62 3.08
N ASN A 249 -17.62 21.62 3.14
CA ASN A 249 -19.05 21.81 3.41
C ASN A 249 -19.35 22.21 4.86
N ASN A 250 -18.40 22.02 5.78
CA ASN A 250 -18.54 22.33 7.20
C ASN A 250 -17.62 23.48 7.64
N LEU A 251 -17.10 24.32 6.74
CA LEU A 251 -16.06 25.31 7.02
C LEU A 251 -16.56 26.62 7.68
N THR A 252 -17.56 26.54 8.56
CA THR A 252 -18.13 27.71 9.26
C THR A 252 -18.26 27.45 10.76
N VAL A 253 -18.22 28.52 11.57
CA VAL A 253 -18.46 28.41 13.03
C VAL A 253 -19.82 27.79 13.34
N ALA A 254 -20.86 28.11 12.56
CA ALA A 254 -22.19 27.52 12.72
C ALA A 254 -22.18 25.99 12.49
N ALA A 255 -21.45 25.52 11.47
CA ALA A 255 -21.27 24.09 11.24
C ALA A 255 -20.50 23.41 12.37
N MET A 256 -19.45 24.05 12.90
CA MET A 256 -18.70 23.53 14.06
C MET A 256 -19.60 23.36 15.30
N LYS A 257 -20.44 24.35 15.59
CA LYS A 257 -21.44 24.25 16.66
C LYS A 257 -22.39 23.08 16.45
N LYS A 258 -22.89 22.90 15.22
CA LYS A 258 -23.77 21.77 14.87
C LYS A 258 -23.09 20.41 15.08
N ILE A 259 -21.80 20.30 14.79
CA ILE A 259 -21.00 19.09 15.03
C ILE A 259 -20.85 18.84 16.53
N ASP A 260 -20.57 19.88 17.32
CA ASP A 260 -20.45 19.80 18.78
C ASP A 260 -21.79 19.38 19.43
N ASP A 261 -22.88 20.05 19.03
CA ASP A 261 -24.24 19.79 19.52
C ASP A 261 -24.68 18.34 19.24
N ALA A 262 -24.36 17.82 18.06
CA ALA A 262 -24.66 16.42 17.69
C ALA A 262 -23.87 15.41 18.54
N ALA A 263 -22.66 15.75 18.97
CA ALA A 263 -21.86 14.88 19.83
C ALA A 263 -22.34 14.87 21.29
N MET A 264 -22.96 15.97 21.76
CA MET A 264 -23.54 16.06 23.12
C MET A 264 -24.93 15.42 23.25
N ARG A 265 -25.54 15.01 22.13
CA ARG A 265 -26.81 14.27 22.09
C ARG A 265 -26.65 13.03 21.21
N PRO A 266 -25.87 12.03 21.64
CA PRO A 266 -25.90 10.74 20.98
C PRO A 266 -27.26 10.11 21.28
N ASP A 267 -28.02 9.81 20.22
CA ASP A 267 -29.26 9.04 20.26
C ASP A 267 -29.12 7.75 21.10
#